data_AF-A0AAU9PUX6-F1
#
_entry.id   AF-A0AAU9PUX6-F1
#
_cell.length_a   1.000
_cell.length_b   1.000
_cell.length_c   1.000
_cell.angle_alpha   90.00
_cell.angle_beta   90.00
_cell.angle_gamma   90.00
#
_symmetry.space_group_name_H-M   'P 1'
#
loop_
_entity.id
_entity.type
_entity.pdbx_description
1 polymer ?
#
loop_
_entity_poly.entity_id
_entity_poly.type
_entity_poly.pdbx_seq_one_letter_code
_entity_poly.pdbx_strand_id
1 'polypeptide(L)'
;MLQVTTLINDSEKLEKQLLKNPPPSQEDVDTARATIKEKGEIIAKLKSDKAGKPEITVAVAELTKAKENLSKVEERFKQKPRIPRKDGKVETFACHKSIYTFGPTFRAEHSHTTRHLAEFWMVEPEIAFVDIQDDMKCAEAYVRFMCQ
;
A
#
# COMPACT_ATOMS: atom_id res chain seq x y z
N MET A 1 12.54 15.73 -22.58
CA MET A 1 12.43 15.65 -21.10
C MET A 1 12.64 14.18 -20.73
N LEU A 2 13.49 13.89 -19.73
CA LEU A 2 13.79 12.53 -19.27
C LEU A 2 13.12 12.34 -17.91
N GLN A 3 12.29 11.31 -17.76
CA GLN A 3 11.69 10.94 -16.48
C GLN A 3 12.05 9.50 -16.17
N VAL A 4 12.61 9.27 -14.99
CA VAL A 4 12.93 7.92 -14.54
C VAL A 4 12.01 7.56 -13.37
N THR A 5 11.49 6.34 -13.38
CA THR A 5 10.61 5.84 -12.31
C THR A 5 11.25 4.61 -11.68
N THR A 6 11.44 4.63 -10.35
CA THR A 6 11.91 3.49 -9.57
C THR A 6 10.72 2.73 -8.98
N LEU A 7 10.69 1.42 -9.17
CA LEU A 7 9.52 0.60 -8.82
C LEU A 7 9.54 -0.01 -7.41
N ILE A 8 10.58 0.27 -6.61
CA ILE A 8 10.79 -0.45 -5.35
C ILE A 8 11.13 0.51 -4.21
N ASN A 9 10.18 0.63 -3.28
CA ASN A 9 10.43 1.00 -1.89
C ASN A 9 9.28 0.55 -0.99
N ASP A 10 8.03 0.76 -1.42
CA ASP A 10 6.86 0.47 -0.57
C ASP A 10 6.59 -1.03 -0.47
N SER A 11 6.74 -1.79 -1.55
CA SER A 11 6.56 -3.25 -1.54
C SER A 11 7.62 -3.96 -0.70
N GLU A 12 8.89 -3.53 -0.75
CA GLU A 12 9.96 -4.10 0.10
C GLU A 12 9.78 -3.76 1.58
N LYS A 13 9.35 -2.53 1.90
CA LYS A 13 9.00 -2.16 3.28
C LYS A 13 7.85 -3.02 3.80
N LEU A 14 6.84 -3.25 2.95
CA LEU A 14 5.69 -4.07 3.27
C LEU A 14 6.08 -5.55 3.41
N GLU A 15 6.95 -6.08 2.55
CA GLU A 15 7.52 -7.43 2.67
C GLU A 15 8.38 -7.59 3.94
N LYS A 16 9.28 -6.64 4.25
CA LYS A 16 10.08 -6.64 5.48
C LYS A 16 9.19 -6.54 6.74
N GLN A 17 8.07 -5.83 6.66
CA GLN A 17 7.07 -5.75 7.73
C GLN A 17 6.29 -7.07 7.89
N LEU A 18 5.87 -7.68 6.77
CA LEU A 18 5.18 -8.97 6.75
C LEU A 18 6.08 -10.13 7.20
N LEU A 19 7.38 -10.09 6.92
CA LEU A 19 8.36 -11.08 7.39
C LEU A 19 8.54 -11.05 8.91
N LYS A 20 8.48 -9.86 9.52
CA LYS A 20 8.56 -9.68 10.98
C LYS A 20 7.26 -9.99 11.70
N ASN A 21 6.11 -9.87 11.02
CA ASN A 21 4.81 -10.12 11.62
C ASN A 21 3.86 -10.71 10.55
N PRO A 22 3.82 -12.04 10.44
CA PRO A 22 3.03 -12.69 9.41
C PRO A 22 1.55 -12.31 9.56
N PRO A 23 0.81 -12.18 8.44
CA PRO A 23 -0.60 -11.84 8.50
C PRO A 23 -1.35 -12.93 9.29
N PRO A 24 -2.29 -12.53 10.17
CA PRO A 24 -3.09 -13.47 10.93
C PRO A 24 -3.84 -14.41 9.99
N SER A 25 -3.91 -15.69 10.34
CA SER A 25 -4.60 -16.69 9.55
C SER A 25 -6.12 -16.48 9.61
N GLN A 26 -6.87 -17.09 8.67
CA GLN A 26 -8.33 -17.02 8.69
C GLN A 26 -8.92 -17.58 10.00
N GLU A 27 -8.23 -18.56 10.60
CA GLU A 27 -8.61 -19.18 11.87
C GLU A 27 -8.47 -18.21 13.06
N ASP A 28 -7.47 -17.33 13.03
CA ASP A 28 -7.26 -16.30 14.05
C ASP A 28 -8.36 -15.22 14.01
N VAL A 29 -8.89 -14.94 12.82
CA VAL A 29 -10.03 -14.01 12.64
C VAL A 29 -11.31 -14.66 13.16
N ASP A 30 -11.52 -15.94 12.88
CA ASP A 30 -12.73 -16.66 13.26
C ASP A 30 -12.80 -16.94 14.77
N THR A 31 -11.67 -17.24 15.41
CA THR A 31 -11.55 -17.34 16.88
C THR A 31 -11.80 -16.00 17.58
N ALA A 32 -11.30 -14.89 17.02
CA ALA A 32 -11.58 -13.56 17.53
C ALA A 32 -13.06 -13.19 17.42
N ARG A 33 -13.74 -13.57 16.32
CA ARG A 33 -15.20 -13.38 16.15
C ARG A 33 -16.01 -14.22 17.13
N ALA A 34 -15.61 -15.47 17.37
CA ALA A 34 -16.25 -16.35 18.35
C ALA A 34 -16.15 -15.76 19.77
N THR A 35 -14.98 -15.24 20.15
CA THR A 35 -14.76 -14.61 21.46
C THR A 35 -15.67 -13.39 21.68
N ILE A 36 -15.93 -12.59 20.63
CA ILE A 36 -16.85 -11.46 20.72
C ILE A 36 -18.30 -11.92 20.85
N LYS A 37 -18.68 -13.00 20.17
CA LYS A 37 -20.02 -13.58 20.27
C LYS A 37 -20.29 -14.09 21.69
N GLU A 38 -19.35 -14.85 22.28
CA GLU A 38 -19.44 -15.32 23.66
C GLU A 38 -19.53 -14.16 24.67
N LYS A 39 -18.67 -13.14 24.52
CA LYS A 39 -18.74 -11.93 25.37
C LYS A 39 -20.06 -11.16 25.20
N GLY A 40 -20.63 -11.14 24.00
CA GLY A 40 -21.95 -10.58 23.74
C GLY A 40 -23.08 -11.34 24.42
N GLU A 41 -23.02 -12.67 24.42
CA GLU A 41 -23.98 -13.55 25.09
C GLU A 41 -23.90 -13.41 26.63
N ILE A 42 -22.70 -13.26 27.19
CA ILE A 42 -22.51 -12.98 28.63
C ILE A 42 -23.17 -11.65 29.02
N ILE A 43 -23.01 -10.60 28.20
CA ILE A 43 -23.67 -9.31 28.44
C ILE A 43 -25.19 -9.43 28.33
N ALA A 44 -25.71 -10.26 27.42
CA ALA A 44 -27.15 -10.50 27.29
C ALA A 44 -27.73 -11.19 28.53
N LYS A 45 -27.03 -12.20 29.07
CA LYS A 45 -27.40 -12.89 30.32
C LYS A 45 -27.33 -11.98 31.54
N LEU A 46 -26.25 -11.20 31.69
CA LEU A 46 -26.13 -10.22 32.78
C LEU A 46 -27.22 -9.13 32.74
N LYS A 47 -27.73 -8.80 31.55
CA LYS A 47 -28.88 -7.89 31.38
C LYS A 47 -30.22 -8.55 31.68
N SER A 48 -30.42 -9.83 31.37
CA SER A 48 -31.66 -10.56 31.72
C SER A 48 -31.77 -10.80 33.22
N ASP A 49 -30.64 -11.00 33.90
CA ASP A 49 -30.59 -11.36 35.31
C ASP A 49 -30.65 -10.14 36.26
N LYS A 50 -30.84 -8.92 35.73
CA LYS A 50 -30.84 -7.64 36.47
C LYS A 50 -29.59 -7.47 37.37
N ALA A 51 -28.43 -7.88 36.87
CA ALA A 51 -27.15 -7.76 37.56
C ALA A 51 -26.78 -6.29 37.85
N GLY A 52 -25.83 -6.08 38.76
CA GLY A 52 -25.43 -4.75 39.20
C GLY A 52 -24.92 -3.89 38.05
N LYS A 53 -25.35 -2.61 38.02
CA LYS A 53 -24.83 -1.57 37.11
C LYS A 53 -23.29 -1.56 36.95
N PRO A 54 -22.47 -1.78 38.00
CA PRO A 54 -21.01 -1.84 37.84
C PRO A 54 -20.51 -3.03 37.00
N GLU A 55 -21.11 -4.22 37.14
CA GLU A 55 -20.68 -5.44 36.44
C GLU A 55 -20.95 -5.36 34.93
N ILE A 56 -22.10 -4.77 34.56
CA ILE A 56 -22.48 -4.52 33.17
C ILE A 56 -21.50 -3.53 32.51
N THR A 57 -21.03 -2.53 33.26
CA THR A 57 -20.12 -1.50 32.75
C THR A 57 -18.73 -2.08 32.47
N VAL A 58 -18.22 -2.96 33.35
CA VAL A 58 -16.95 -3.67 33.15
C VAL A 58 -17.03 -4.60 31.95
N ALA A 59 -18.11 -5.38 31.81
CA ALA A 59 -18.29 -6.31 30.69
C ALA A 59 -18.40 -5.58 29.33
N VAL A 60 -19.05 -4.41 29.29
CA VAL A 60 -19.13 -3.57 28.07
C VAL A 60 -17.76 -2.98 27.72
N ALA A 61 -16.95 -2.57 28.70
CA ALA A 61 -15.59 -2.08 28.47
C ALA A 61 -14.69 -3.16 27.86
N GLU A 62 -14.81 -4.41 28.34
CA GLU A 62 -14.07 -5.54 27.77
C GLU A 62 -14.51 -5.90 26.35
N LEU A 63 -15.81 -5.84 26.05
CA LEU A 63 -16.33 -6.05 24.69
C LEU A 63 -15.81 -4.95 23.74
N THR A 64 -15.70 -3.72 24.22
CA THR A 64 -15.18 -2.60 23.42
C THR A 64 -13.71 -2.82 23.06
N LYS A 65 -12.88 -3.26 24.03
CA LYS A 65 -11.48 -3.63 23.78
C LYS A 65 -11.35 -4.82 22.81
N ALA A 66 -12.22 -5.82 22.93
CA ALA A 66 -12.22 -6.98 22.03
C ALA A 66 -12.59 -6.58 20.58
N LYS A 67 -13.55 -5.67 20.40
CA LYS A 67 -13.91 -5.12 19.08
C LYS A 67 -12.78 -4.32 18.43
N GLU A 68 -12.04 -3.55 19.22
CA GLU A 68 -10.88 -2.80 18.74
C GLU A 68 -9.71 -3.72 18.31
N ASN A 69 -9.53 -4.85 19.01
CA ASN A 69 -8.54 -5.84 18.61
C ASN A 69 -8.96 -6.56 17.31
N LEU A 70 -10.26 -6.85 17.14
CA LEU A 70 -10.77 -7.46 15.91
C LEU A 70 -10.59 -6.54 14.69
N SER A 71 -10.87 -5.23 14.82
CA SER A 71 -10.65 -4.30 13.70
C SER A 71 -9.18 -4.23 13.28
N LYS A 72 -8.24 -4.28 14.25
CA LYS A 72 -6.79 -4.34 13.97
C LYS A 72 -6.38 -5.64 13.27
N VAL A 73 -6.98 -6.77 13.62
CA VAL A 73 -6.73 -8.09 12.99
C VAL A 73 -7.31 -8.14 11.58
N GLU A 74 -8.52 -7.61 11.36
CA GLU A 74 -9.16 -7.55 10.05
C GLU A 74 -8.41 -6.63 9.06
N GLU A 75 -7.95 -5.47 9.53
CA GLU A 75 -7.12 -4.58 8.70
C GLU A 75 -5.79 -5.24 8.31
N ARG A 76 -5.18 -6.02 9.22
CA ARG A 76 -3.98 -6.81 8.90
C ARG A 76 -4.27 -7.96 7.94
N PHE A 77 -5.43 -8.59 8.03
CA PHE A 77 -5.83 -9.64 7.08
C PHE A 77 -6.02 -9.10 5.65
N LYS A 78 -6.43 -7.84 5.50
CA LYS A 78 -6.53 -7.16 4.20
C LYS A 78 -5.17 -6.84 3.57
N GLN A 79 -4.11 -6.71 4.37
CA GLN A 79 -2.74 -6.39 3.92
C GLN A 79 -1.98 -7.58 3.30
N LYS A 80 -2.69 -8.59 2.77
CA LYS A 80 -2.05 -9.68 2.02
C LYS A 80 -1.23 -9.10 0.86
N PRO A 81 -0.04 -9.68 0.57
CA PRO A 81 0.79 -9.23 -0.54
C PRO A 81 -0.03 -9.35 -1.83
N ARG A 82 -0.49 -8.21 -2.31
CA ARG A 82 -1.21 -8.06 -3.57
C ARG A 82 -0.32 -7.18 -4.42
N ILE A 83 -0.04 -7.62 -5.65
CA ILE A 83 0.64 -6.79 -6.63
C ILE A 83 -0.17 -5.49 -6.76
N PRO A 84 0.42 -4.32 -6.45
CA PRO A 84 -0.28 -3.04 -6.60
C PRO A 84 -0.66 -2.88 -8.07
N ARG A 85 -1.96 -2.90 -8.36
CA ARG A 85 -2.46 -2.49 -9.68
C ARG A 85 -2.79 -1.01 -9.57
N LYS A 86 -1.79 -0.15 -9.70
CA LYS A 86 -2.01 1.28 -9.95
C LYS A 86 -1.86 1.54 -11.45
N ASP A 87 -2.93 2.05 -12.02
CA ASP A 87 -2.97 2.99 -13.15
C ASP A 87 -1.95 2.78 -14.27
N GLY A 88 -2.26 1.88 -15.22
CA GLY A 88 -1.92 2.00 -16.66
C GLY A 88 -0.47 2.23 -17.09
N LYS A 89 0.49 2.34 -16.16
CA LYS A 89 1.91 2.51 -16.43
C LYS A 89 2.53 1.15 -16.73
N VAL A 90 3.61 1.18 -17.49
CA VAL A 90 4.32 0.00 -18.01
C VAL A 90 5.06 -0.76 -16.87
N GLU A 91 4.78 -0.41 -15.61
CA GLU A 91 5.30 -1.00 -14.37
C GLU A 91 5.20 -2.53 -14.35
N THR A 92 4.20 -3.10 -15.04
CA THR A 92 4.01 -4.56 -15.13
C THR A 92 5.10 -5.24 -15.98
N PHE A 93 5.63 -4.57 -17.00
CA PHE A 93 6.66 -5.13 -17.89
C PHE A 93 8.09 -4.88 -17.37
N ALA A 94 8.30 -3.79 -16.63
CA ALA A 94 9.60 -3.44 -16.06
C ALA A 94 10.10 -4.45 -15.00
N CYS A 95 9.19 -5.20 -14.37
CA CYS A 95 9.52 -6.21 -13.36
C CYS A 95 10.37 -7.38 -13.91
N HIS A 96 10.45 -7.55 -15.24
CA HIS A 96 11.19 -8.65 -15.86
C HIS A 96 12.37 -8.19 -16.74
N LYS A 97 12.36 -6.94 -17.24
CA LYS A 97 13.41 -6.35 -18.08
C LYS A 97 13.44 -4.83 -17.92
N SER A 98 14.61 -4.20 -18.02
CA SER A 98 14.70 -2.74 -18.15
C SER A 98 14.03 -2.31 -19.46
N ILE A 99 13.12 -1.34 -19.36
CA ILE A 99 12.34 -0.85 -20.50
C ILE A 99 12.49 0.68 -20.60
N TYR A 100 12.24 1.22 -21.79
CA TYR A 100 12.06 2.65 -21.97
C TYR A 100 10.90 2.91 -22.93
N THR A 101 10.14 3.96 -22.67
CA THR A 101 9.15 4.48 -23.62
C THR A 101 9.77 5.64 -24.38
N PHE A 102 9.43 5.74 -25.67
CA PHE A 102 9.72 6.91 -26.48
C PHE A 102 8.48 7.25 -27.28
N GLY A 103 7.81 8.35 -26.92
CA GLY A 103 6.54 8.68 -27.52
C GLY A 103 6.11 10.13 -27.32
N PRO A 104 5.10 10.57 -28.09
CA PRO A 104 4.51 11.88 -27.93
C PRO A 104 3.74 11.95 -26.61
N THR A 105 3.85 13.07 -25.91
CA THR A 105 3.10 13.41 -24.72
C THR A 105 2.42 14.75 -24.92
N PHE A 106 1.19 14.85 -24.44
CA PHE A 106 0.35 16.04 -24.58
C PHE A 106 0.13 16.69 -23.22
N ARG A 107 0.24 18.01 -23.15
CA ARG A 107 -0.14 18.82 -21.99
C ARG A 107 -1.18 19.85 -22.44
N ALA A 108 -2.36 19.80 -21.80
CA ALA A 108 -3.49 20.69 -22.11
C ALA A 108 -3.51 21.97 -21.24
N GLU A 109 -2.40 22.30 -20.60
CA GLU A 109 -2.30 23.47 -19.73
C GLU A 109 -2.26 24.78 -20.53
N HIS A 110 -3.02 25.79 -20.10
CA HIS A 110 -3.04 27.10 -20.75
C HIS A 110 -1.80 27.90 -20.36
N SER A 111 -0.68 27.63 -21.05
CA SER A 111 0.58 28.30 -20.83
C SER A 111 1.23 28.71 -22.14
N HIS A 112 1.49 30.01 -22.30
CA HIS A 112 2.10 30.59 -23.50
C HIS A 112 3.52 31.11 -23.20
N THR A 113 4.39 30.22 -22.70
CA THR A 113 5.81 30.55 -22.52
C THR A 113 6.65 29.93 -23.63
N THR A 114 7.84 30.46 -23.90
CA THR A 114 8.76 29.94 -24.93
C THR A 114 9.27 28.52 -24.65
N ARG A 115 9.05 27.98 -23.45
CA ARG A 115 9.51 26.64 -23.04
C ARG A 115 8.37 25.61 -22.89
N HIS A 116 7.11 26.04 -22.98
CA HIS A 116 5.95 25.15 -22.87
C HIS A 116 5.41 24.78 -24.24
N LEU A 117 5.32 23.48 -24.51
CA LEU A 117 4.75 22.92 -25.72
C LEU A 117 3.53 22.06 -25.35
N ALA A 118 2.45 22.18 -26.13
CA ALA A 118 1.26 21.35 -25.97
C ALA A 118 1.50 19.90 -26.37
N GLU A 119 2.45 19.65 -27.27
CA GLU A 119 2.92 18.35 -27.72
C GLU A 119 4.45 18.31 -27.69
N PHE A 120 5.01 17.29 -27.07
CA PHE A 120 6.46 17.08 -27.03
C PHE A 120 6.78 15.59 -26.86
N TRP A 121 8.01 15.22 -27.19
CA TRP A 121 8.47 13.85 -27.07
C TRP A 121 9.15 13.62 -25.73
N MET A 122 8.79 12.52 -25.08
CA MET A 122 9.41 12.06 -23.84
C MET A 122 10.12 10.74 -24.05
N VAL A 123 11.26 10.61 -23.37
CA VAL A 123 11.95 9.34 -23.15
C VAL A 123 11.72 9.02 -21.67
N GLU A 124 11.06 7.90 -21.37
CA GLU A 124 10.81 7.48 -19.99
C GLU A 124 11.41 6.07 -19.76
N PRO A 125 12.66 5.97 -19.27
CA PRO A 125 13.18 4.70 -18.79
C PRO A 125 12.52 4.27 -17.47
N GLU A 126 12.13 3.01 -17.39
CA GLU A 126 11.74 2.35 -16.14
C GLU A 126 12.74 1.25 -15.81
N ILE A 127 13.24 1.30 -14.57
CA ILE A 127 14.24 0.36 -14.07
C ILE A 127 13.70 -0.24 -12.78
N ALA A 128 13.63 -1.57 -12.73
CA ALA A 128 13.23 -2.29 -11.54
C ALA A 128 14.43 -2.52 -10.60
N PHE A 129 14.15 -2.62 -9.30
CA PHE A 129 15.09 -2.99 -8.24
C PHE A 129 16.29 -2.04 -8.08
N VAL A 130 16.07 -0.76 -8.36
CA VAL A 130 17.10 0.28 -8.21
C VAL A 130 16.68 1.33 -7.19
N ASP A 131 17.66 1.80 -6.42
CA ASP A 131 17.51 2.92 -5.51
C ASP A 131 17.58 4.25 -6.26
N ILE A 132 17.13 5.32 -5.59
CA ILE A 132 17.22 6.69 -6.13
C ILE A 132 18.65 7.08 -6.52
N GLN A 133 19.66 6.55 -5.84
CA GLN A 133 21.07 6.81 -6.16
C GLN A 133 21.47 6.20 -7.50
N ASP A 134 20.92 5.04 -7.84
CA ASP A 134 21.21 4.37 -9.10
C ASP A 134 20.42 4.99 -10.25
N ASP A 135 19.20 5.46 -9.99
CA ASP A 135 18.45 6.32 -10.90
C ASP A 135 19.24 7.59 -11.27
N MET A 136 19.75 8.32 -10.28
CA MET A 136 20.56 9.53 -10.51
C MET A 136 21.81 9.24 -11.37
N LYS A 137 22.51 8.13 -11.10
CA LYS A 137 23.66 7.70 -11.93
C LYS A 137 23.23 7.38 -13.36
N CYS A 138 22.07 6.74 -13.55
CA CYS A 138 21.54 6.43 -14.87
C CYS A 138 21.24 7.69 -15.66
N ALA A 139 20.54 8.65 -15.04
CA ALA A 139 20.25 9.95 -15.66
C ALA A 139 21.53 10.72 -16.02
N GLU A 140 22.53 10.73 -15.14
CA GLU A 140 23.83 11.37 -15.39
C GLU A 140 24.60 10.70 -16.55
N ALA A 141 24.66 9.38 -16.55
CA ALA A 141 25.31 8.61 -17.62
C ALA A 141 24.63 8.83 -18.98
N TYR A 142 23.29 8.88 -19.01
CA TYR A 142 22.53 9.15 -20.23
C TYR A 142 22.88 10.53 -20.81
N VAL A 143 22.86 11.59 -19.98
CA VAL A 143 23.20 12.94 -20.45
C VAL A 143 24.66 13.01 -20.91
N ARG A 144 25.59 12.41 -20.17
CA ARG A 144 27.00 12.34 -20.58
C ARG A 144 27.18 11.66 -21.93
N PHE A 145 26.50 10.53 -22.16
CA PHE A 145 26.57 9.79 -23.41
C PHE A 145 26.02 10.59 -24.60
N MET A 146 24.91 11.31 -24.40
CA MET A 146 24.29 12.13 -25.44
C MET A 146 25.10 13.40 -25.79
N CYS A 147 25.93 13.88 -24.87
CA CYS A 147 26.74 15.10 -25.03
C CYS A 147 28.22 14.83 -25.36
N GLN A 148 28.59 13.58 -25.63
CA GLN A 148 29.91 13.20 -26.19
C GLN A 148 30.00 13.59 -27.67
#